data_AF-A0A7V9ICF4-F1
#
_entry.id   AF-A0A7V9ICF4-F1
#
_cell.length_a   1.000
_cell.length_b   1.000
_cell.length_c   1.000
_cell.angle_alpha   90.00
_cell.angle_beta   90.00
_cell.angle_gamma   90.00
#
_symmetry.space_group_name_H-M   'P 1'
#
loop_
_entity.id
_entity.type
_entity.pdbx_description
1 polymer ?
#
loop_
_entity_poly.entity_id
_entity_poly.type
_entity_poly.pdbx_seq_one_letter_code
_entity_poly.pdbx_strand_id
1 'polypeptide(L)'
;MEFTAMDEAIKQIEKSNIDLEPEVLDAPAVRELLSRYAKAKKLVSYGETMLAAKLGDAAVVARTTGSSLGKAKAAVDTGNSL
;
A
#
# COMPACT_ATOMS: atom_id res chain seq x y z
N MET A 1 -1.08 10.70 18.45
CA MET A 1 -0.60 9.37 18.03
C MET A 1 0.64 9.61 17.21
N GLU A 2 1.78 9.08 17.61
CA GLU A 2 3.01 9.14 16.82
C GLU A 2 3.04 7.96 15.85
N PHE A 3 3.49 8.18 14.62
CA PHE A 3 3.57 7.16 13.58
C PHE A 3 4.99 6.58 13.46
N THR A 4 5.74 6.57 14.56
CA THR A 4 7.18 6.25 14.61
C THR A 4 7.53 4.91 13.95
N ALA A 5 6.66 3.90 14.08
CA ALA A 5 6.85 2.61 13.42
C ALA A 5 6.70 2.68 11.89
N MET A 6 5.82 3.56 11.38
CA MET A 6 5.64 3.80 9.96
C MET A 6 6.82 4.60 9.39
N ASP A 7 7.28 5.62 10.11
CA ASP A 7 8.46 6.40 9.71
C ASP A 7 9.72 5.54 9.64
N GLU A 8 9.92 4.65 10.62
CA GLU A 8 11.02 3.70 10.60
C GLU A 8 10.88 2.70 9.45
N ALA A 9 9.68 2.18 9.18
CA ALA A 9 9.45 1.28 8.06
C ALA A 9 9.75 1.95 6.70
N ILE A 10 9.34 3.22 6.52
CA ILE A 10 9.65 4.02 5.33
C ILE A 10 11.16 4.15 5.17
N LYS A 11 11.86 4.56 6.24
CA LYS A 11 13.33 4.70 6.23
C LYS A 11 14.05 3.42 5.85
N GLN A 12 13.59 2.26 6.34
CA GLN A 12 14.18 0.97 5.98
C GLN A 12 13.93 0.60 4.51
N ILE A 13 12.75 0.93 3.96
CA ILE A 13 12.44 0.73 2.54
C ILE A 13 13.30 1.67 1.67
N GLU A 14 13.44 2.93 2.06
CA GLU A 14 14.30 3.91 1.36
C GLU A 14 15.74 3.42 1.30
N LYS A 15 16.29 2.98 2.44
CA LYS A 15 17.63 2.39 2.49
C LYS A 15 17.74 1.16 1.57
N SER A 16 16.77 0.26 1.62
CA SER A 16 16.75 -0.93 0.76
C SER A 16 16.72 -0.58 -0.73
N ASN A 17 16.10 0.54 -1.11
CA ASN A 17 16.05 1.01 -2.49
C ASN A 17 17.36 1.70 -2.92
N ILE A 18 18.03 2.41 -2.02
CA ILE A 18 19.32 3.06 -2.29
C ILE A 18 20.40 2.00 -2.54
N ASP A 19 20.39 0.93 -1.74
CA ASP A 19 21.35 -0.17 -1.82
C ASP A 19 20.96 -1.22 -2.90
N LEU A 20 19.94 -0.93 -3.73
CA LEU A 20 19.44 -1.88 -4.73
C LEU A 20 20.34 -1.90 -5.97
N GLU A 21 20.98 -3.05 -6.20
CA GLU A 21 21.79 -3.32 -7.38
C GLU A 21 21.21 -4.53 -8.16
N PRO A 22 20.20 -4.34 -9.04
CA PRO A 22 19.52 -5.45 -9.71
C PRO A 22 20.45 -6.39 -10.49
N GLU A 23 21.55 -5.86 -11.00
CA GLU A 23 22.50 -6.50 -11.90
C GLU A 23 23.43 -7.49 -11.17
N VAL A 24 23.53 -7.37 -9.84
CA VAL A 24 24.31 -8.30 -9.00
C VAL A 24 23.43 -9.34 -8.32
N LEU A 25 22.10 -9.21 -8.40
CA LEU A 25 21.15 -10.16 -7.83
C LEU A 25 20.93 -11.35 -8.75
N ASP A 26 20.90 -12.55 -8.17
CA ASP A 26 20.45 -13.73 -8.88
C ASP A 26 18.91 -13.78 -8.98
N ALA A 27 18.39 -14.59 -9.92
CA ALA A 27 16.95 -14.69 -10.13
C ALA A 27 16.15 -15.08 -8.88
N PRO A 28 16.63 -16.00 -8.00
CA PRO A 28 15.99 -16.26 -6.70
C PRO A 28 15.89 -15.02 -5.80
N ALA A 29 16.98 -14.25 -5.62
CA ALA A 29 16.98 -13.06 -4.79
C ALA A 29 16.03 -11.98 -5.34
N VAL A 30 16.00 -11.79 -6.66
CA VAL A 30 15.05 -10.86 -7.31
C VAL A 30 13.60 -11.26 -7.03
N ARG A 31 13.25 -12.55 -7.16
CA ARG A 31 11.87 -13.02 -6.89
C ARG A 31 11.47 -12.83 -5.44
N GLU A 32 12.38 -13.12 -4.51
CA GLU A 32 12.14 -12.92 -3.08
C GLU A 32 11.93 -11.43 -2.76
N LEU A 33 12.76 -10.55 -3.32
CA LEU A 33 12.63 -9.12 -3.10
C LEU A 33 11.32 -8.57 -3.70
N LEU A 34 10.93 -9.01 -4.90
CA LEU A 34 9.63 -8.69 -5.50
C LEU A 34 8.45 -9.12 -4.61
N SER A 35 8.52 -10.32 -4.01
CA SER A 35 7.52 -10.81 -3.07
C SER A 35 7.39 -9.91 -1.84
N ARG A 36 8.53 -9.46 -1.28
CA ARG A 36 8.57 -8.52 -0.15
C ARG A 36 7.95 -7.18 -0.50
N TYR A 37 8.29 -6.60 -1.66
CA TYR A 37 7.67 -5.36 -2.12
C TYR A 37 6.17 -5.52 -2.33
N ALA A 38 5.71 -6.63 -2.90
CA ALA A 38 4.28 -6.90 -3.08
C ALA A 38 3.54 -6.95 -1.74
N LYS A 39 4.13 -7.59 -0.72
CA LYS A 39 3.59 -7.62 0.64
C LYS A 39 3.54 -6.24 1.28
N ALA A 40 4.60 -5.44 1.15
CA ALA A 40 4.65 -4.07 1.67
C ALA A 40 3.56 -3.19 1.01
N LYS A 41 3.46 -3.22 -0.32
CA LYS A 41 2.41 -2.50 -1.07
C LYS A 41 1.01 -2.86 -0.58
N LYS A 42 0.73 -4.16 -0.40
CA LYS A 42 -0.57 -4.62 0.10
C LYS A 42 -0.92 -4.04 1.47
N LEU A 43 0.04 -3.99 2.39
CA LEU A 43 -0.17 -3.44 3.74
C LEU A 43 -0.43 -1.93 3.69
N VAL A 44 0.35 -1.19 2.92
CA VAL A 44 0.17 0.26 2.73
C VAL A 44 -1.19 0.55 2.08
N SER A 45 -1.53 -0.14 0.99
CA SER A 45 -2.80 0.07 0.29
C SER A 45 -4.02 -0.25 1.15
N TYR A 46 -3.92 -1.17 2.10
CA TYR A 46 -4.99 -1.40 3.08
C TYR A 46 -5.20 -0.17 3.97
N GLY A 47 -4.13 0.39 4.55
CA GLY A 47 -4.20 1.60 5.37
C GLY A 47 -4.77 2.79 4.59
N GLU A 48 -4.28 3.02 3.36
CA GLU A 48 -4.79 4.04 2.45
C GLU A 48 -6.29 3.87 2.18
N THR A 49 -6.73 2.64 1.90
CA THR A 49 -8.14 2.33 1.64
C THR A 49 -9.01 2.66 2.85
N MET A 50 -8.58 2.28 4.07
CA MET A 50 -9.34 2.53 5.29
C MET A 50 -9.46 4.02 5.60
N LEU A 51 -8.36 4.77 5.46
CA LEU A 51 -8.36 6.21 5.69
C LEU A 51 -9.15 6.97 4.60
N ALA A 52 -9.01 6.58 3.34
CA ALA A 52 -9.78 7.14 2.23
C ALA A 52 -11.28 6.90 2.40
N ALA A 53 -11.67 5.68 2.79
CA ALA A 53 -13.06 5.36 3.10
C ALA A 53 -13.59 6.24 4.24
N LYS A 54 -12.80 6.44 5.31
CA LYS A 54 -13.16 7.34 6.42
C LYS A 54 -13.35 8.80 5.98
N LEU A 55 -12.61 9.24 4.96
CA LEU A 55 -12.70 10.59 4.38
C LEU A 55 -13.74 10.71 3.25
N GLY A 56 -14.39 9.61 2.85
CA GLY A 56 -15.32 9.60 1.73
C GLY A 56 -14.67 9.62 0.35
N ASP A 57 -13.36 9.40 0.24
CA ASP A 57 -12.62 9.43 -1.03
C ASP A 57 -12.74 8.11 -1.78
N ALA A 58 -13.84 7.96 -2.52
CA ALA A 58 -14.09 6.79 -3.35
C ALA A 58 -13.07 6.62 -4.50
N ALA A 59 -12.38 7.68 -4.92
CA ALA A 59 -11.39 7.59 -6.01
C ALA A 59 -10.11 6.91 -5.54
N VAL A 60 -9.65 7.22 -4.32
CA VAL A 60 -8.52 6.52 -3.69
C VAL A 60 -8.89 5.07 -3.42
N VAL A 61 -10.07 4.80 -2.84
CA VAL A 61 -10.56 3.43 -2.59
C VAL A 61 -10.59 2.61 -3.89
N ALA A 62 -11.10 3.17 -4.99
CA ALA A 62 -11.13 2.50 -6.29
C ALA A 62 -9.72 2.11 -6.76
N ARG A 63 -8.77 3.06 -6.65
CA ARG A 63 -7.38 2.89 -7.09
C ARG A 63 -6.63 1.84 -6.29
N THR A 64 -6.70 1.91 -4.96
CA THR A 64 -5.94 1.04 -4.05
C THR A 64 -6.48 -0.40 -4.05
N THR A 65 -7.78 -0.58 -4.32
CA THR A 65 -8.43 -1.90 -4.37
C THR A 65 -8.50 -2.49 -5.78
N GLY A 66 -8.18 -1.72 -6.81
CA GLY A 66 -8.34 -2.14 -8.21
C GLY A 66 -9.82 -2.33 -8.63
N SER A 67 -10.75 -1.64 -7.96
CA SER A 67 -12.19 -1.71 -8.24
C SER A 67 -12.67 -0.52 -9.07
N SER A 68 -13.86 -0.63 -9.67
CA SER A 68 -14.47 0.51 -10.36
C SER A 68 -14.93 1.57 -9.38
N LEU A 69 -14.94 2.84 -9.81
CA LEU A 69 -15.37 3.97 -8.98
C LEU A 69 -16.79 3.78 -8.42
N GLY A 70 -17.72 3.20 -9.20
CA GLY A 70 -19.07 2.92 -8.73
C GLY A 70 -19.11 1.90 -7.57
N LYS A 71 -18.29 0.85 -7.63
CA LYS A 71 -18.17 -0.13 -6.54
C LYS A 71 -17.53 0.49 -5.29
N ALA A 72 -16.50 1.30 -5.48
CA ALA A 72 -15.84 2.02 -4.40
C ALA A 72 -16.81 2.99 -3.69
N LYS A 73 -17.59 3.76 -4.46
CA LYS A 73 -18.60 4.68 -3.90
C LYS A 73 -19.65 3.94 -3.08
N ALA A 74 -20.20 2.84 -3.60
CA ALA A 74 -21.16 2.03 -2.85
C ALA A 74 -20.58 1.50 -1.52
N ALA A 75 -19.31 1.09 -1.52
CA ALA A 75 -18.62 0.62 -0.32
C ALA A 75 -18.43 1.75 0.72
N VAL A 76 -18.03 2.94 0.28
CA VAL A 76 -17.88 4.13 1.13
C VAL A 76 -19.23 4.57 1.71
N ASP A 77 -20.26 4.66 0.86
CA ASP A 77 -21.61 5.07 1.27
C ASP A 77 -22.19 4.09 2.31
N THR A 78 -21.97 2.78 2.10
CA THR A 78 -22.35 1.73 3.06
C THR A 78 -21.61 1.90 4.38
N GLY A 79 -20.29 2.13 4.35
CA GLY A 79 -19.47 2.32 5.54
C GLY A 79 -19.82 3.56 6.34
N ASN A 80 -20.29 4.63 5.70
CA ASN A 80 -20.75 5.85 6.36
C ASN A 80 -22.17 5.74 6.94
N SER A 81 -22.94 4.73 6.51
CA SER A 81 -24.32 4.49 6.95
C SER A 81 -24.42 3.51 8.13
N LEU A 82 -23.30 2.94 8.57
CA LEU A 82 -23.15 2.06 9.73
C LEU A 82 -22.60 2.83 10.94
#